data_AF-A0A851J9Q3-F1
#
_entry.id   AF-A0A851J9Q3-F1
#
_cell.length_a   1.000
_cell.length_b   1.000
_cell.length_c   1.000
_cell.angle_alpha   90.00
_cell.angle_beta   90.00
_cell.angle_gamma   90.00
#
_symmetry.space_group_name_H-M   'P 1'
#
loop_
_entity.id
_entity.type
_entity.pdbx_description
1 polymer ?
#
loop_
_entity_poly.entity_id
_entity_poly.type
_entity_poly.pdbx_seq_one_letter_code
_entity_poly.pdbx_strand_id
1 'polypeptide(L)' 'MKILFLLFPLILLLVQGAAGSANRCWQQRGFCARLSCPRGTQRAGICAPGIVCCRR' A
#
# COMPACT_ATOMS: atom_id res chain seq x y z
N MET A 1 -14.97 27.57 -12.22
CA MET A 1 -13.63 27.18 -11.70
C MET A 1 -13.73 26.88 -10.21
N LYS A 2 -14.14 25.66 -9.84
CA LYS A 2 -14.39 25.26 -8.43
C LYS A 2 -14.12 23.77 -8.18
N ILE A 3 -14.28 22.94 -9.23
CA ILE A 3 -14.06 21.49 -9.20
C ILE A 3 -12.60 21.11 -8.86
N LEU A 4 -11.62 21.94 -9.26
CA LEU A 4 -10.20 21.66 -8.99
C LEU A 4 -9.89 21.57 -7.48
N PHE A 5 -10.57 22.37 -6.66
CA PHE A 5 -10.41 22.38 -5.21
C PHE A 5 -11.01 21.15 -4.51
N LEU A 6 -11.96 20.44 -5.14
CA LEU A 6 -12.52 19.19 -4.61
C LEU A 6 -11.71 17.96 -5.00
N LEU A 7 -11.00 18.01 -6.14
CA LEU A 7 -10.13 16.90 -6.57
C LEU A 7 -8.92 16.73 -5.64
N PHE A 8 -8.35 17.84 -5.17
CA PHE A 8 -7.17 17.82 -4.30
C PHE A 8 -7.36 17.03 -2.98
N PRO A 9 -8.40 17.28 -2.16
CA PRO A 9 -8.63 16.51 -0.93
C PRO A 9 -8.95 15.05 -1.22
N LEU A 10 -9.63 14.75 -2.33
CA LEU A 10 -9.93 13.37 -2.71
C LEU A 10 -8.64 12.58 -3.00
N ILE A 11 -7.71 13.19 -3.75
CA ILE A 11 -6.40 12.59 -4.09
C ILE A 11 -5.56 12.36 -2.82
N LEU A 12 -5.57 13.30 -1.88
CA LEU A 12 -4.86 13.13 -0.61
C LEU A 12 -5.42 11.97 0.22
N LEU A 13 -6.75 11.81 0.26
CA LEU A 13 -7.41 10.73 0.99
C LEU A 13 -7.07 9.35 0.40
N LEU A 14 -7.00 9.26 -0.93
CA LEU A 14 -6.56 8.07 -1.67
C LEU A 14 -5.10 7.70 -1.35
N VAL A 15 -4.20 8.70 -1.24
CA VAL A 15 -2.80 8.49 -0.89
C VAL A 15 -2.62 7.96 0.53
N GLN A 16 -3.43 8.44 1.50
CA GLN A 16 -3.37 7.97 2.89
C GLN A 16 -3.81 6.50 3.02
N GLY A 17 -4.81 6.08 2.24
CA GLY A 17 -5.25 4.68 2.19
C GLY A 17 -4.16 3.71 1.72
N ALA A 18 -3.38 4.10 0.70
CA ALA A 18 -2.27 3.29 0.19
C ALA A 18 -1.04 3.27 1.13
N ALA A 19 -0.78 4.38 1.84
CA ALA A 19 0.30 4.44 2.82
C ALA A 19 0.00 3.60 4.07
N GLY A 20 -1.27 3.53 4.51
CA GLY A 20 -1.68 2.78 5.70
C GLY A 20 -1.44 1.26 5.60
N SER A 21 -1.69 0.68 4.42
CA SER A 21 -1.43 -0.74 4.14
C SER A 21 0.05 -1.08 4.10
N ALA A 22 0.87 -0.19 3.52
CA ALA A 22 2.33 -0.34 3.54
C ALA A 22 2.88 -0.27 4.98
N ASN A 23 2.50 0.75 5.76
CA ASN A 23 2.98 0.90 7.14
C ASN A 23 2.60 -0.29 8.03
N ARG A 24 1.40 -0.87 7.85
CA ARG A 24 1.01 -2.09 8.56
C ARG A 24 1.91 -3.28 8.21
N CYS A 25 2.26 -3.45 6.93
CA CYS A 25 3.17 -4.50 6.50
C CYS A 25 4.55 -4.36 7.19
N TRP A 26 5.07 -3.13 7.25
CA TRP A 26 6.33 -2.82 7.90
C TRP A 26 6.27 -3.03 9.43
N GLN A 27 5.19 -2.63 10.09
CA GLN A 27 4.98 -2.88 11.52
C GLN A 27 4.97 -4.38 11.86
N GLN A 28 4.50 -5.22 10.93
CA GLN A 28 4.53 -6.68 11.07
C GLN A 28 5.88 -7.30 10.69
N ARG A 29 6.95 -6.50 10.59
CA ARG A 29 8.29 -6.91 10.11
C ARG A 29 8.26 -7.55 8.71
N GLY A 30 7.27 -7.18 7.89
CA GLY A 30 7.19 -7.51 6.48
C GLY A 30 7.72 -6.39 5.60
N PHE A 31 7.68 -6.62 4.29
CA PHE A 31 8.03 -5.64 3.26
C PHE A 31 7.07 -5.75 2.08
N CYS A 32 6.98 -4.69 1.28
CA CYS A 32 6.12 -4.65 0.12
C CYS A 32 6.89 -5.07 -1.14
N ALA A 33 6.38 -6.05 -1.89
CA ALA A 33 6.98 -6.55 -3.13
C ALA A 33 5.99 -6.43 -4.30
N ARG A 34 6.50 -6.25 -5.53
CA ARG A 34 5.67 -6.12 -6.73
C ARG A 34 5.29 -7.51 -7.27
N LEU A 35 4.04 -7.69 -7.66
CA LEU A 35 3.43 -8.95 -8.16
C LEU A 35 3.43 -10.15 -7.18
N SER A 36 4.58 -10.54 -6.63
CA SER A 36 4.71 -11.76 -5.84
C SER A 36 5.82 -11.66 -4.79
N CYS A 37 5.81 -12.57 -3.82
CA CYS A 37 6.81 -12.64 -2.76
C CYS A 37 8.03 -13.46 -3.20
N PRO A 38 9.26 -13.00 -2.89
CA PRO A 38 10.47 -13.77 -3.15
C PRO A 38 10.48 -15.07 -2.34
N ARG A 39 11.27 -16.05 -2.81
CA ARG A 39 11.42 -17.35 -2.15
C ARG A 39 11.82 -17.18 -0.69
N GLY A 40 11.20 -17.97 0.20
CA GLY A 40 11.40 -17.88 1.64
C GLY A 40 10.56 -16.82 2.35
N THR A 41 9.58 -16.22 1.65
CA THR A 41 8.59 -15.31 2.25
C THR A 41 7.19 -15.65 1.75
N GLN A 42 6.17 -15.45 2.58
CA GLN A 42 4.77 -15.70 2.30
C GLN A 42 4.00 -14.39 2.13
N ARG A 43 2.90 -14.47 1.36
CA ARG A 43 1.98 -13.34 1.17
C ARG A 43 1.15 -13.14 2.44
N ALA A 44 1.40 -12.05 3.15
CA ALA A 44 0.67 -11.67 4.35
C ALA A 44 -0.49 -10.69 4.07
N GLY A 45 -0.48 -10.02 2.91
CA GLY A 45 -1.51 -9.05 2.56
C GLY A 45 -1.20 -8.28 1.27
N ILE A 46 -1.77 -7.09 1.15
CA ILE A 46 -1.61 -6.19 0.00
C ILE A 46 -1.19 -4.82 0.52
N CYS A 47 -0.12 -4.26 -0.04
CA CYS A 47 0.33 -2.90 0.28
C CYS A 47 -0.32 -1.86 -0.65
N ALA A 48 -0.50 -2.19 -1.93
CA ALA A 48 -1.15 -1.35 -2.93
C ALA A 48 -1.63 -2.22 -4.10
N PRO A 49 -2.46 -1.72 -5.02
CA PRO A 49 -2.80 -2.47 -6.24
C PRO A 49 -1.52 -2.92 -6.98
N GLY A 50 -1.35 -4.25 -7.14
CA GLY A 50 -0.15 -4.83 -7.75
C GLY A 50 1.09 -4.93 -6.83
N ILE A 51 0.99 -4.51 -5.57
CA ILE A 51 2.06 -4.61 -4.56
C ILE A 51 1.55 -5.42 -3.37
N VAL A 52 2.16 -6.59 -3.14
CA VAL A 52 1.82 -7.51 -2.06
C VAL A 52 2.68 -7.27 -0.83
N CYS A 53 2.13 -7.52 0.35
CA CYS A 53 2.89 -7.57 1.59
C CYS A 53 3.48 -8.97 1.75
N CYS A 54 4.80 -9.03 1.91
CA CYS A 54 5.58 -10.25 2.06
C CYS A 54 6.23 -10.29 3.44
N ARG A 55 6.18 -11.45 4.08
CA ARG A 55 6.71 -11.68 5.43
C ARG A 55 7.29 -13.09 5.49
N ARG A 56 8.33 -13.29 6.31
CA ARG A 56 8.82 -14.64 6.62
C ARG A 56 7.81 -15.43 7.45
#